data_AF-A0A949WS09-F1
#
_entry.id   AF-A0A949WS09-F1
#
_cell.length_a   1.000
_cell.length_b   1.000
_cell.length_c   1.000
_cell.angle_alpha   90.00
_cell.angle_beta   90.00
_cell.angle_gamma   90.00
#
_symmetry.space_group_name_H-M   'P 1'
#
loop_
_entity.id
_entity.type
_entity.pdbx_description
1 polymer ?
#
loop_
_entity_poly.entity_id
_entity_poly.type
_entity_poly.pdbx_seq_one_letter_code
_entity_poly.pdbx_strand_id
1 'polypeptide(L)'
;MIPKDRPVTGHDLEDLREKLALSVTDLCWLFGLSMPNWGKIKKAGGDPVKDPAVALLARFLDTYPEACPIPRPPEPGDVADRLPELSRKTLGIALGREASAGYRWVVQGGRTSPILNRLLLILSLHLDDHGQRAWQEWQTLVSTEASARGIENIWRSGSWRQRAANDA
;
A
#
# COMPACT_ATOMS: atom_id res chain seq x y z
N MET A 1 -16.87 18.20 0.37
CA MET A 1 -17.02 18.65 -1.02
C MET A 1 -16.27 19.96 -1.15
N ILE A 2 -15.44 20.11 -2.18
CA ILE A 2 -14.61 21.30 -2.40
C ILE A 2 -15.53 22.50 -2.67
N PRO A 3 -15.42 23.61 -1.91
CA PRO A 3 -16.25 24.80 -2.10
C PRO A 3 -16.20 25.33 -3.54
N LYS A 4 -17.34 25.83 -4.04
CA LYS A 4 -17.49 26.29 -5.45
C LYS A 4 -17.18 27.78 -5.64
N ASP A 5 -17.09 28.53 -4.54
CA ASP A 5 -16.93 29.98 -4.47
C ASP A 5 -15.48 30.45 -4.31
N ARG A 6 -14.52 29.50 -4.27
CA ARG A 6 -13.08 29.79 -4.20
C ARG A 6 -12.25 28.81 -5.02
N PRO A 7 -11.00 29.13 -5.37
CA PRO A 7 -10.06 28.17 -5.96
C PRO A 7 -9.81 26.95 -5.07
N VAL A 8 -9.35 25.85 -5.70
CA VAL A 8 -8.87 24.65 -4.99
C VAL A 8 -7.55 24.98 -4.29
N THR A 9 -7.38 24.52 -3.06
CA THR A 9 -6.20 24.76 -2.23
C THR A 9 -5.51 23.45 -1.85
N GLY A 10 -4.35 23.54 -1.19
CA GLY A 10 -3.65 22.37 -0.67
C GLY A 10 -4.44 21.60 0.38
N HIS A 11 -5.26 22.28 1.18
CA HIS A 11 -6.16 21.62 2.14
C HIS A 11 -7.21 20.76 1.44
N ASP A 12 -7.81 21.24 0.36
CA ASP A 12 -8.80 20.46 -0.40
C ASP A 12 -8.20 19.18 -0.98
N LEU A 13 -6.93 19.21 -1.43
CA LEU A 13 -6.26 18.02 -1.94
C LEU A 13 -5.98 17.00 -0.83
N GLU A 14 -5.70 17.45 0.40
CA GLU A 14 -5.53 16.56 1.55
C GLU A 14 -6.86 15.94 1.97
N ASP A 15 -7.93 16.72 2.03
CA ASP A 15 -9.29 16.21 2.30
C ASP A 15 -9.71 15.19 1.24
N LEU A 16 -9.43 15.47 -0.03
CA LEU A 16 -9.70 14.54 -1.14
C LEU A 16 -8.86 13.26 -1.01
N ARG A 17 -7.58 13.36 -0.61
CA ARG A 17 -6.74 12.18 -0.37
C ARG A 17 -7.35 11.26 0.67
N GLU A 18 -7.85 11.83 1.77
CA GLU A 18 -8.51 11.06 2.83
C GLU A 18 -9.82 10.45 2.38
N LYS A 19 -10.64 11.23 1.66
CA LYS A 19 -11.89 10.76 1.06
C LYS A 19 -11.68 9.56 0.14
N LEU A 20 -10.63 9.59 -0.68
CA LEU A 20 -10.27 8.49 -1.59
C LEU A 20 -9.46 7.38 -0.89
N ALA A 21 -9.17 7.52 0.41
CA ALA A 21 -8.32 6.61 1.19
C ALA A 21 -6.93 6.35 0.56
N LEU A 22 -6.38 7.37 -0.11
CA LEU A 22 -5.10 7.27 -0.81
C LEU A 22 -3.92 7.58 0.09
N SER A 23 -2.79 6.94 -0.18
CA SER A 23 -1.51 7.42 0.32
C SER A 23 -1.09 8.69 -0.41
N VAL A 24 -0.14 9.44 0.15
CA VAL A 24 0.43 10.61 -0.52
C VAL A 24 1.11 10.22 -1.83
N THR A 25 1.76 9.05 -1.89
CA THR A 25 2.38 8.54 -3.12
C THR A 25 1.35 8.29 -4.22
N ASP A 26 0.20 7.72 -3.87
CA ASP A 26 -0.87 7.45 -4.83
C ASP A 26 -1.52 8.75 -5.31
N LEU A 27 -1.72 9.70 -4.39
CA LEU A 27 -2.18 11.05 -4.72
C LEU A 27 -1.21 11.76 -5.69
N CYS A 28 0.10 11.64 -5.43
CA CYS A 28 1.13 12.20 -6.30
C CYS A 28 1.07 11.57 -7.69
N TRP A 29 0.95 10.24 -7.80
CA TRP A 29 0.77 9.56 -9.08
C TRP A 29 -0.49 10.05 -9.81
N LEU A 30 -1.62 10.15 -9.09
CA LEU A 30 -2.91 10.55 -9.64
C LEU A 30 -2.89 11.95 -10.25
N PHE A 31 -2.20 12.90 -9.60
CA PHE A 31 -2.08 14.28 -10.08
C PHE A 31 -0.81 14.54 -10.91
N GLY A 32 0.01 13.52 -11.19
CA GLY A 32 1.29 13.71 -11.88
C GLY A 32 2.29 14.59 -11.10
N LEU A 33 2.21 14.60 -9.77
CA LEU A 33 3.04 15.42 -8.89
C LEU A 33 4.26 14.63 -8.41
N SER A 34 5.36 15.36 -8.17
CA SER A 34 6.48 14.87 -7.37
C SER A 34 6.23 15.11 -5.87
N MET A 35 6.86 14.32 -4.99
CA MET A 35 6.78 14.53 -3.54
C MET A 35 7.18 15.95 -3.10
N PRO A 36 8.24 16.59 -3.67
CA PRO A 36 8.54 17.99 -3.36
C PRO A 36 7.44 18.96 -3.80
N ASN A 37 6.79 18.73 -4.96
CA ASN A 37 5.69 19.57 -5.42
C ASN A 37 4.48 19.44 -4.49
N TRP A 38 4.15 18.22 -4.08
CA TRP A 38 3.15 17.98 -3.05
C TRP A 38 3.47 18.73 -1.75
N GLY A 39 4.72 18.64 -1.27
CA GLY A 39 5.17 19.35 -0.06
C GLY A 39 5.01 20.87 -0.17
N LYS A 40 5.29 21.46 -1.34
CA LYS A 40 5.07 22.90 -1.60
C LYS A 40 3.59 23.26 -1.56
N ILE A 41 2.72 22.47 -2.19
CA ILE A 41 1.27 22.70 -2.20
C ILE A 41 0.70 22.60 -0.77
N LYS A 42 1.08 21.56 -0.03
CA LYS A 42 0.65 21.38 1.37
C LYS A 42 1.09 22.55 2.25
N LYS A 43 2.34 23.03 2.08
CA LYS A 43 2.85 24.18 2.84
C LYS A 43 2.14 25.49 2.49
N ALA A 44 1.75 25.67 1.22
CA ALA A 44 0.99 26.84 0.77
C ALA A 44 -0.47 26.82 1.30
N GLY A 45 -1.00 25.64 1.64
CA GLY A 45 -2.17 25.42 2.50
C GLY A 45 -3.47 26.06 1.99
N GLY A 46 -3.64 27.36 2.25
CA GLY A 46 -4.78 28.17 1.82
C GLY A 46 -4.62 28.87 0.48
N ASP A 47 -3.41 28.93 -0.07
CA ASP A 47 -3.20 29.52 -1.41
C ASP A 47 -3.78 28.60 -2.51
N PRO A 48 -4.24 29.19 -3.64
CA PRO A 48 -4.68 28.41 -4.79
C PRO A 48 -3.60 27.45 -5.30
N VAL A 49 -4.02 26.22 -5.63
CA VAL A 49 -3.19 25.29 -6.41
C VAL A 49 -2.84 25.96 -7.72
N LYS A 50 -1.54 26.07 -8.00
CA LYS A 50 -1.02 26.86 -9.13
C LYS A 50 -1.40 26.29 -10.50
N ASP A 51 -1.49 24.97 -10.60
CA ASP A 51 -1.86 24.28 -11.83
C ASP A 51 -3.39 24.07 -11.90
N PRO A 52 -4.10 24.72 -12.84
CA PRO A 52 -5.54 24.56 -12.99
C PRO A 52 -5.96 23.13 -13.33
N ALA A 53 -5.12 22.33 -14.02
CA ALA A 53 -5.46 20.94 -14.35
C ALA A 53 -5.58 20.08 -13.09
N VAL A 54 -4.69 20.28 -12.11
CA VAL A 54 -4.77 19.62 -10.79
C VAL A 54 -6.05 20.03 -10.07
N ALA A 55 -6.40 21.32 -10.09
CA ALA A 55 -7.63 21.82 -9.48
C ALA A 55 -8.90 21.23 -10.14
N LEU A 56 -8.94 21.15 -11.47
CA LEU A 56 -10.05 20.55 -12.21
C LEU A 56 -10.20 19.06 -11.91
N LEU A 57 -9.11 18.30 -11.94
CA LEU A 57 -9.14 16.88 -11.60
C LEU A 57 -9.57 16.64 -10.15
N ALA A 58 -9.11 17.47 -9.21
CA ALA A 58 -9.52 17.38 -7.81
C ALA A 58 -11.02 17.62 -7.63
N ARG A 59 -11.59 18.63 -8.30
CA ARG A 59 -13.04 18.88 -8.29
C ARG A 59 -13.82 17.73 -8.91
N PHE A 60 -13.32 17.18 -10.02
CA PHE A 60 -13.95 16.06 -10.69
C PHE A 60 -14.02 14.84 -9.77
N LEU A 61 -12.90 14.46 -9.15
CA LEU A 61 -12.81 13.31 -8.23
C LEU A 61 -13.52 13.54 -6.89
N ASP A 62 -13.61 14.79 -6.42
CA ASP A 62 -14.47 15.08 -5.27
C ASP A 62 -15.95 14.90 -5.62
N THR A 63 -16.36 15.18 -6.86
CA THR A 63 -17.74 14.96 -7.31
C THR A 63 -18.01 13.48 -7.61
N TYR A 64 -17.07 12.81 -8.24
CA TYR A 64 -17.15 11.43 -8.74
C TYR A 64 -15.99 10.59 -8.18
N PRO A 65 -15.97 10.27 -6.87
CA PRO A 65 -14.87 9.53 -6.25
C PRO A 65 -14.67 8.12 -6.83
N GLU A 66 -15.73 7.52 -7.36
CA GLU A 66 -15.72 6.23 -8.06
C GLU A 66 -14.92 6.27 -9.37
N ALA A 67 -14.69 7.45 -9.94
CA ALA A 67 -13.85 7.61 -11.12
C ALA A 67 -12.34 7.57 -10.79
N CYS A 68 -11.97 7.45 -9.51
CA CYS A 68 -10.58 7.28 -9.11
C CYS A 68 -10.02 5.97 -9.71
N PRO A 69 -8.96 6.04 -10.54
CA PRO A 69 -8.42 4.87 -11.22
C PRO A 69 -7.55 3.99 -10.31
N ILE A 70 -7.26 4.45 -9.08
CA ILE A 70 -6.44 3.70 -8.12
C ILE A 70 -7.39 2.79 -7.32
N PRO A 71 -7.32 1.47 -7.52
CA PRO A 71 -8.17 0.55 -6.77
C PRO A 71 -7.79 0.56 -5.28
N ARG A 72 -8.81 0.37 -4.42
CA ARG A 72 -8.58 0.18 -3.00
C ARG A 72 -7.90 -1.19 -2.79
N PRO A 73 -6.74 -1.25 -2.13
CA PRO A 73 -6.10 -2.52 -1.81
C PRO A 73 -6.95 -3.28 -0.77
N PRO A 74 -6.95 -4.63 -0.79
CA PRO A 74 -7.56 -5.42 0.28
C PRO A 74 -6.78 -5.25 1.58
N GLU A 75 -7.46 -5.46 2.71
CA GLU A 75 -6.77 -5.54 3.99
C GLU A 75 -5.97 -6.85 4.08
N PRO A 76 -4.87 -6.91 4.85
CA PRO A 76 -4.10 -8.14 5.03
C PRO A 76 -4.94 -9.33 5.54
N GLY A 77 -5.97 -9.05 6.34
CA GLY A 77 -6.93 -10.06 6.81
C GLY A 77 -7.72 -10.68 5.66
N ASP A 78 -8.21 -9.87 4.72
CA ASP A 78 -8.99 -10.34 3.56
C ASP A 78 -8.18 -11.29 2.66
N VAL A 79 -6.85 -11.10 2.60
CA VAL A 79 -5.94 -12.00 1.86
C VAL A 79 -5.66 -13.25 2.68
N ALA A 80 -5.52 -13.12 4.01
CA ALA A 80 -5.30 -14.26 4.90
C ALA A 80 -6.50 -15.22 4.92
N ASP A 81 -7.72 -14.71 4.88
CA ASP A 81 -8.95 -15.52 4.91
C ASP A 81 -9.10 -16.39 3.64
N ARG A 82 -8.49 -15.99 2.52
CA ARG A 82 -8.42 -16.80 1.29
C ARG A 82 -7.37 -17.92 1.37
N LEU A 83 -6.49 -17.86 2.38
CA LEU A 83 -5.40 -18.79 2.61
C LEU A 83 -5.50 -19.34 4.05
N PRO A 84 -6.58 -20.05 4.39
CA PRO A 84 -6.92 -20.36 5.79
C PRO A 84 -5.86 -21.22 6.53
N GLU A 85 -5.06 -21.99 5.79
CA GLU A 85 -3.96 -22.78 6.35
C GLU A 85 -2.75 -21.92 6.76
N LEU A 86 -2.74 -20.62 6.44
CA LEU A 86 -1.63 -19.74 6.76
C LEU A 86 -1.73 -19.22 8.19
N SER A 87 -0.69 -19.50 8.99
CA SER A 87 -0.51 -18.77 10.24
C SER A 87 -0.26 -17.28 9.96
N ARG A 88 -0.72 -16.41 10.87
CA ARG A 88 -0.43 -14.96 10.84
C ARG A 88 1.07 -14.66 10.78
N LYS A 89 1.90 -15.51 11.41
CA LYS A 89 3.36 -15.42 11.32
C LYS A 89 3.83 -15.61 9.88
N THR A 90 3.33 -16.65 9.22
CA THR A 90 3.65 -16.97 7.83
C THR A 90 3.21 -15.85 6.90
N LEU A 91 2.06 -15.20 7.15
CA LEU A 91 1.58 -14.07 6.36
C LEU A 91 2.56 -12.89 6.40
N GLY A 92 3.04 -12.52 7.60
CA GLY A 92 4.04 -11.46 7.74
C GLY A 92 5.31 -11.75 6.93
N ILE A 93 5.78 -13.00 6.99
CA ILE A 93 6.98 -13.44 6.27
C ILE A 93 6.76 -13.45 4.76
N ALA A 94 5.66 -14.01 4.29
CA ALA A 94 5.33 -14.07 2.88
C ALA A 94 5.18 -12.67 2.25
N LEU A 95 4.88 -11.64 3.05
CA LEU A 95 4.76 -10.26 2.61
C LEU A 95 6.04 -9.43 2.84
N GLY A 96 7.19 -10.08 3.04
CA GLY A 96 8.47 -9.38 3.15
C GLY A 96 8.65 -8.60 4.45
N ARG A 97 7.98 -9.01 5.54
CA ARG A 97 8.04 -8.37 6.87
C ARG A 97 8.33 -9.39 7.95
N GLU A 98 8.63 -8.89 9.16
CA GLU A 98 8.83 -9.75 10.32
C GLU A 98 7.54 -10.49 10.70
N ALA A 99 7.68 -11.67 11.30
CA ALA A 99 6.58 -12.51 11.78
C ALA A 99 5.51 -11.76 12.59
N SER A 100 5.92 -10.81 13.44
CA SER A 100 5.02 -10.02 14.28
C SER A 100 4.10 -9.08 13.49
N ALA A 101 4.46 -8.73 12.25
CA ALA A 101 3.68 -7.82 11.43
C ALA A 101 2.29 -8.41 11.10
N GLY A 102 2.22 -9.70 10.78
CA GLY A 102 0.94 -10.35 10.46
C GLY A 102 -0.05 -10.35 11.63
N TYR A 103 0.44 -10.49 12.87
CA TYR A 103 -0.42 -10.35 14.05
C TYR A 103 -0.94 -8.91 14.19
N ARG A 104 -0.06 -7.90 14.02
CA ARG A 104 -0.49 -6.49 14.10
C ARG A 104 -1.55 -6.14 13.08
N TRP A 105 -1.44 -6.64 11.86
CA TRP A 105 -2.43 -6.36 10.82
C TRP A 105 -3.76 -7.04 11.10
N VAL A 106 -3.76 -8.34 11.37
CA VAL A 106 -4.99 -9.13 11.46
C VAL A 106 -5.71 -8.93 12.80
N VAL A 107 -4.98 -8.70 13.90
CA VAL A 107 -5.57 -8.63 15.26
C VAL A 107 -5.64 -7.20 15.78
N GLN A 108 -4.64 -6.35 15.48
CA GLN A 108 -4.56 -5.00 16.05
C GLN A 108 -5.01 -3.90 15.08
N GLY A 109 -5.45 -4.24 13.86
CA GLY A 109 -5.85 -3.26 12.85
C GLY A 109 -4.69 -2.34 12.41
N GLY A 110 -3.46 -2.84 12.46
CA GLY A 110 -2.27 -2.06 12.12
C GLY A 110 -2.26 -1.65 10.65
N ARG A 111 -1.86 -0.41 10.37
CA ARG A 111 -1.74 0.09 8.98
C ARG A 111 -0.56 -0.56 8.25
N THR A 112 -0.75 -0.77 6.96
CA THR A 112 0.24 -1.25 5.99
C THR A 112 0.95 -0.09 5.30
N SER A 113 2.16 -0.32 4.78
CA SER A 113 2.86 0.70 3.99
C SER A 113 2.34 0.74 2.54
N PRO A 114 2.52 1.84 1.79
CA PRO A 114 2.02 1.95 0.41
C PRO A 114 2.55 0.88 -0.56
N ILE A 115 3.78 0.40 -0.35
CA ILE A 115 4.32 -0.72 -1.14
C ILE A 115 3.63 -2.03 -0.79
N LEU A 116 3.28 -2.24 0.47
CA LEU A 116 2.58 -3.43 0.90
C LEU A 116 1.12 -3.42 0.41
N ASN A 117 0.47 -2.26 0.37
CA ASN A 117 -0.85 -2.10 -0.24
C ASN A 117 -0.86 -2.54 -1.70
N ARG A 118 0.13 -2.09 -2.49
CA ARG A 118 0.29 -2.52 -3.88
C ARG A 118 0.52 -4.02 -3.99
N LEU A 119 1.38 -4.56 -3.13
CA LEU A 119 1.67 -5.99 -3.10
C LEU A 119 0.42 -6.81 -2.79
N LEU A 120 -0.35 -6.43 -1.77
CA LEU A 120 -1.60 -7.09 -1.38
C LEU A 120 -2.64 -7.04 -2.50
N LEU A 121 -2.79 -5.89 -3.17
CA LEU A 121 -3.69 -5.76 -4.30
C LEU A 121 -3.30 -6.71 -5.44
N ILE A 122 -2.04 -6.68 -5.88
CA ILE A 122 -1.57 -7.51 -7.00
C ILE A 122 -1.67 -8.99 -6.64
N LEU A 123 -1.25 -9.38 -5.44
CA LEU A 123 -1.35 -10.75 -4.97
C LEU A 123 -2.81 -11.20 -4.88
N SER A 124 -3.71 -10.36 -4.37
CA SER A 124 -5.15 -10.65 -4.31
C SER A 124 -5.73 -10.92 -5.69
N LEU A 125 -5.43 -10.07 -6.68
CA LEU A 125 -5.91 -10.28 -8.05
C LEU A 125 -5.38 -11.60 -8.63
N HIS A 126 -4.08 -11.90 -8.42
CA HIS A 126 -3.48 -13.15 -8.88
C HIS A 126 -4.07 -14.39 -8.18
N LEU A 127 -4.41 -14.26 -6.89
CA LEU A 127 -5.12 -15.30 -6.13
C LEU A 127 -6.56 -15.50 -6.61
N ASP A 128 -7.26 -14.43 -6.99
CA ASP A 128 -8.62 -14.52 -7.52
C ASP A 128 -8.64 -15.25 -8.87
N ASP A 129 -7.62 -15.06 -9.71
CA ASP A 129 -7.51 -15.71 -11.02
C ASP A 129 -6.99 -17.15 -10.97
N HIS A 130 -6.12 -17.50 -10.01
CA HIS A 130 -5.38 -18.77 -10.02
C HIS A 130 -5.40 -19.57 -8.71
N GLY A 131 -6.02 -19.05 -7.65
CA GLY A 131 -6.21 -19.72 -6.36
C GLY A 131 -4.92 -20.27 -5.75
N GLN A 132 -4.94 -21.54 -5.34
CA GLN A 132 -3.82 -22.19 -4.65
C GLN A 132 -2.52 -22.19 -5.47
N ARG A 133 -2.61 -22.23 -6.81
CA ARG A 133 -1.42 -22.20 -7.66
C ARG A 133 -0.68 -20.88 -7.54
N ALA A 134 -1.40 -19.76 -7.57
CA ALA A 134 -0.82 -18.42 -7.35
C ALA A 134 -0.10 -18.35 -6.01
N TRP A 135 -0.67 -18.95 -4.96
CA TRP A 135 -0.05 -18.99 -3.66
C TRP A 135 1.27 -19.79 -3.65
N GLN A 136 1.29 -20.97 -4.28
CA GLN A 136 2.51 -21.77 -4.38
C GLN A 136 3.62 -21.03 -5.14
N GLU A 137 3.29 -20.40 -6.27
CA GLU A 137 4.21 -19.57 -7.04
C GLU A 137 4.75 -18.40 -6.19
N TRP A 138 3.90 -17.77 -5.40
CA TRP A 138 4.30 -16.72 -4.45
C TRP A 138 5.28 -17.23 -3.38
N GLN A 139 5.02 -18.41 -2.79
CA GLN A 139 5.92 -19.02 -1.81
C GLN A 139 7.29 -19.34 -2.43
N THR A 140 7.32 -19.80 -3.68
CA THR A 140 8.56 -19.99 -4.44
C THR A 140 9.31 -18.68 -4.58
N LEU A 141 8.64 -17.60 -5.02
CA LEU A 141 9.25 -16.27 -5.16
C LEU A 141 9.86 -15.76 -3.83
N VAL A 142 9.12 -15.90 -2.73
CA VAL A 142 9.60 -15.54 -1.38
C VAL A 142 10.86 -16.32 -1.01
N SER A 143 10.91 -17.62 -1.31
CA SER A 143 12.08 -18.45 -1.06
C SER A 143 13.27 -18.05 -1.93
N THR A 144 13.03 -17.78 -3.22
CA THR A 144 14.06 -17.31 -4.16
C THR A 144 14.69 -16.00 -3.69
N GLU A 145 13.87 -15.01 -3.30
CA GLU A 145 14.37 -13.73 -2.79
C GLU A 145 15.14 -13.90 -1.47
N ALA A 146 14.66 -14.77 -0.58
CA ALA A 146 15.36 -15.06 0.66
C ALA A 146 16.74 -15.68 0.42
N SER A 147 16.84 -16.67 -0.46
CA SER A 147 18.11 -17.30 -0.82
C SER A 147 19.07 -16.29 -1.46
N ALA A 148 18.59 -15.41 -2.34
CA ALA A 148 19.38 -14.32 -2.91
C ALA A 148 19.93 -13.34 -1.85
N ARG A 149 19.25 -13.23 -0.71
CA ARG A 149 19.66 -12.45 0.47
C ARG A 149 20.49 -13.27 1.47
N GLY A 150 20.91 -14.49 1.14
CA GLY A 150 21.69 -15.35 2.04
C GLY A 150 20.89 -15.96 3.19
N ILE A 151 19.56 -16.04 3.08
CA ILE A 151 18.70 -16.71 4.05
C ILE A 151 18.34 -18.08 3.50
N GLU A 152 18.90 -19.13 4.10
CA GLU A 152 18.77 -20.51 3.60
C GLU A 152 17.31 -21.02 3.61
N ASN A 153 16.57 -20.75 4.69
CA ASN A 153 15.16 -21.12 4.78
C ASN A 153 14.36 -20.08 5.57
N ILE A 154 13.70 -19.17 4.85
CA ILE A 154 12.92 -18.06 5.41
C ILE A 154 11.70 -18.53 6.21
N TRP A 155 11.10 -19.66 5.83
CA TRP A 155 9.94 -20.22 6.51
C TRP A 155 10.32 -20.82 7.87
N ARG A 156 11.54 -21.36 7.97
CA ARG A 156 12.12 -21.86 9.23
C ARG A 156 12.67 -20.72 10.08
N SER A 157 13.43 -19.79 9.49
CA SER A 157 14.05 -18.68 10.24
C SER A 157 12.99 -17.72 10.78
N GLY A 158 11.92 -17.48 10.02
CA GLY A 158 10.87 -16.54 10.39
C GLY A 158 11.34 -15.10 10.52
N SER A 159 12.43 -14.72 9.84
CA SER A 159 12.93 -13.34 9.78
C SER A 159 13.68 -13.07 8.48
N TRP A 160 13.47 -11.87 7.93
CA TRP A 160 14.15 -11.35 6.73
C TRP A 160 15.52 -10.72 7.04
N ARG A 161 15.95 -10.75 8.31
CA ARG A 161 17.28 -10.31 8.71
C ARG A 161 18.27 -11.46 8.56
N GLN A 162 19.47 -11.18 8.05
CA GLN A 162 20.58 -12.11 8.17
C GLN A 162 20.93 -12.25 9.65
N ARG A 163 21.15 -13.48 10.13
CA ARG A 163 21.84 -13.69 11.40
C ARG A 163 23.25 -13.15 11.24
N ALA A 164 23.65 -12.18 12.06
CA ALA A 164 25.04 -11.77 12.13
C ALA A 164 25.88 -12.99 12.50
N ALA A 165 27.03 -13.17 11.84
CA ALA A 165 27.93 -14.31 12.05
C ALA A 165 28.65 -14.32 13.41
N ASN A 166 28.24 -13.48 14.38
CA ASN A 166 28.86 -13.35 15.68
C ASN A 166 27.88 -13.82 16.77
N ASP A 167 27.72 -15.13 16.92
CA ASP A 167 27.23 -15.82 18.12
C ASP A 167 27.59 -17.32 18.00
N ALA A 168 28.87 -17.58 17.76
CA ALA A 168 29.48 -18.91 17.81
C ALA A 168 30.68 -18.88 18.77
#